data_AF-A0A7G1I2D5-F1
#
_entry.id   AF-A0A7G1I2D5-F1
#
_cell.length_a   1.000
_cell.length_b   1.000
_cell.length_c   1.000
_cell.angle_alpha   90.00
_cell.angle_beta   90.00
_cell.angle_gamma   90.00
#
_symmetry.space_group_name_H-M   'P 1'
#
loop_
_entity.id
_entity.type
_entity.pdbx_description
1 polymer ?
#
loop_
_entity_poly.entity_id
_entity_poly.type
_entity_poly.pdbx_seq_one_letter_code
_entity_poly.pdbx_strand_id
1 'polypeptide(L)'
;MLHVLNGSATENRSLALPGHTFTVVALDGNPVPKPVAVPVLWLGAAERVSAIVEMNHPGVWILGDLSDEDRQAGMGTVVEYAGRTGEPQWATPPEFAWDYRVFGSGGTAPAADQVIDLLIEKRNAAGDGFNIWTINGEAYAMDTKQPVLDVASGRRYRLRFRNATDDIHPMHLHRHTFEITHVAGTPTAGVRKDVAMLGGYQIMEVDFTADQPGLSLLHCHQQIHMDFGFMTLLRCS
;
A
#
# COMPACT_ATOMS: atom_id res chain seq x y z
N MET A 1 -19.78 4.33 8.13
CA MET A 1 -18.67 3.59 7.50
C MET A 1 -18.02 4.51 6.48
N LEU A 2 -16.69 4.57 6.47
CA LEU A 2 -15.88 5.40 5.58
C LEU A 2 -15.11 4.50 4.62
N HIS A 3 -15.12 4.83 3.33
CA HIS A 3 -14.24 4.24 2.33
C HIS A 3 -13.24 5.31 1.91
N VAL A 4 -11.96 5.05 2.16
CA VAL A 4 -10.86 5.96 1.83
C VAL A 4 -10.09 5.35 0.68
N LEU A 5 -9.87 6.15 -0.36
CA LEU A 5 -9.05 5.82 -1.52
C LEU A 5 -7.95 6.86 -1.60
N ASN A 6 -6.69 6.42 -1.62
CA ASN A 6 -5.61 7.29 -2.02
C ASN A 6 -5.52 7.32 -3.56
N GLY A 7 -6.18 8.32 -4.16
CA GLY A 7 -6.16 8.55 -5.61
C GLY A 7 -4.95 9.34 -6.11
N SER A 8 -3.95 9.57 -5.27
CA SER A 8 -2.73 10.28 -5.66
C SER A 8 -1.90 9.47 -6.64
N ALA A 9 -1.24 10.16 -7.57
CA ALA A 9 -0.26 9.56 -8.47
C ALA A 9 1.10 9.33 -7.77
N THR A 10 1.42 10.08 -6.73
CA THR A 10 2.79 10.13 -6.16
C THR A 10 2.83 10.04 -4.64
N GLU A 11 1.81 10.53 -3.96
CA GLU A 11 1.86 10.77 -2.52
C GLU A 11 1.28 9.62 -1.72
N ASN A 12 2.02 9.21 -0.68
CA ASN A 12 1.44 8.43 0.41
C ASN A 12 0.71 9.41 1.33
N ARG A 13 -0.49 9.05 1.80
CA ARG A 13 -1.33 9.95 2.58
C ARG A 13 -1.66 9.38 3.93
N SER A 14 -1.82 10.30 4.88
CA SER A 14 -2.25 10.00 6.23
C SER A 14 -3.62 10.62 6.48
N LEU A 15 -4.41 10.03 7.38
CA LEU A 15 -5.72 10.57 7.71
C LEU A 15 -6.06 10.30 9.17
N ALA A 16 -6.40 11.35 9.90
CA ALA A 16 -6.89 11.28 11.27
C ALA A 16 -8.22 12.04 11.42
N LEU A 17 -9.05 11.56 12.34
CA LEU A 17 -10.21 12.29 12.86
C LEU A 17 -10.03 12.37 14.38
N PRO A 18 -9.39 13.44 14.90
CA PRO A 18 -9.12 13.55 16.32
C PRO A 18 -10.39 13.40 17.17
N GLY A 19 -10.21 12.80 18.34
CA GLY A 19 -11.33 12.38 19.20
C GLY A 19 -12.05 11.11 18.73
N HIS A 20 -11.68 10.52 17.60
CA HIS A 20 -12.28 9.29 17.08
C HIS A 20 -11.20 8.27 16.69
N THR A 21 -11.62 7.05 16.40
CA THR A 21 -10.76 6.00 15.83
C THR A 21 -11.41 5.36 14.62
N PHE A 22 -10.60 4.76 13.77
CA PHE A 22 -11.01 4.01 12.60
C PHE A 22 -10.90 2.52 12.90
N THR A 23 -12.03 1.83 13.06
CA THR A 23 -12.03 0.35 13.08
C THR A 23 -11.91 -0.14 11.65
N VAL A 24 -10.69 -0.50 11.23
CA VAL A 24 -10.42 -0.99 9.87
C VAL A 24 -11.06 -2.36 9.70
N VAL A 25 -11.91 -2.51 8.68
CA VAL A 25 -12.64 -3.75 8.38
C VAL A 25 -12.27 -4.34 7.03
N ALA A 26 -11.70 -3.55 6.11
CA ALA A 26 -11.20 -4.05 4.84
C ALA A 26 -10.02 -3.21 4.32
N LEU A 27 -9.12 -3.88 3.60
CA LEU A 27 -7.98 -3.29 2.88
C LEU A 27 -8.09 -3.66 1.40
N ASP A 28 -7.98 -2.66 0.51
CA ASP A 28 -8.10 -2.83 -0.95
C ASP A 28 -9.41 -3.49 -1.41
N GLY A 29 -10.46 -3.44 -0.59
CA GLY A 29 -11.75 -4.09 -0.82
C GLY A 29 -11.87 -5.51 -0.24
N ASN A 30 -10.80 -6.04 0.37
CA ASN A 30 -10.79 -7.35 1.00
C ASN A 30 -11.01 -7.24 2.52
N PRO A 31 -11.95 -8.00 3.10
CA PRO A 31 -12.12 -8.05 4.56
C PRO A 31 -10.82 -8.42 5.27
N VAL A 32 -10.51 -7.73 6.36
CA VAL A 32 -9.37 -8.11 7.20
C VAL A 32 -9.75 -9.26 8.14
N PRO A 33 -8.84 -10.22 8.40
CA PRO A 33 -9.08 -11.27 9.39
C PRO A 33 -9.40 -10.73 10.79
N LYS A 34 -8.71 -9.65 11.20
CA LYS A 34 -8.87 -9.03 12.50
C LYS A 34 -9.15 -7.53 12.33
N PRO A 35 -10.40 -7.08 12.51
CA PRO A 35 -10.69 -5.66 12.61
C PRO A 35 -9.98 -5.02 13.80
N VAL A 36 -9.34 -3.88 13.57
CA VAL A 36 -8.57 -3.14 14.60
C VAL A 36 -8.92 -1.67 14.54
N ALA A 37 -9.19 -1.08 15.71
CA ALA A 37 -9.33 0.36 15.88
C ALA A 37 -7.94 1.03 15.88
N VAL A 38 -7.74 1.99 14.99
CA VAL A 38 -6.50 2.75 14.85
C VAL A 38 -6.80 4.26 14.88
N PRO A 39 -5.90 5.10 15.43
CA PRO A 39 -6.11 6.55 15.47
C PRO A 39 -5.82 7.22 14.12
N VAL A 40 -5.05 6.56 13.25
CA VAL A 40 -4.55 7.10 11.98
C VAL A 40 -4.66 6.03 10.90
N LEU A 41 -5.14 6.43 9.72
CA LEU A 41 -5.00 5.65 8.49
C LEU A 41 -3.73 6.11 7.75
N TRP A 42 -2.96 5.16 7.23
CA TRP A 42 -1.83 5.44 6.34
C TRP A 42 -2.01 4.61 5.07
N LEU A 43 -2.06 5.30 3.93
CA LEU A 43 -2.32 4.70 2.62
C LEU A 43 -1.23 5.09 1.64
N GLY A 44 -0.58 4.10 1.03
CA GLY A 44 0.23 4.30 -0.15
C GLY A 44 -0.61 4.74 -1.35
N ALA A 45 0.03 5.30 -2.38
CA ALA A 45 -0.65 5.59 -3.64
C ALA A 45 -1.44 4.35 -4.14
N ALA A 46 -2.70 4.55 -4.51
CA ALA A 46 -3.69 3.55 -4.91
C ALA A 46 -4.20 2.55 -3.85
N GLU A 47 -3.76 2.63 -2.60
CA GLU A 47 -4.35 1.81 -1.53
C GLU A 47 -5.76 2.29 -1.16
N ARG A 48 -6.58 1.35 -0.66
CA ARG A 48 -7.91 1.63 -0.12
C ARG A 48 -8.09 1.06 1.27
N VAL A 49 -8.81 1.78 2.11
CA VAL A 49 -9.22 1.33 3.45
C VAL A 49 -10.72 1.52 3.62
N SER A 50 -11.40 0.49 4.11
CA SER A 50 -12.76 0.65 4.65
C SER A 50 -12.70 0.57 6.16
N ALA A 51 -13.25 1.58 6.83
CA ALA A 51 -13.25 1.66 8.28
C ALA A 51 -14.61 2.09 8.84
N ILE A 52 -14.94 1.56 10.01
CA ILE A 52 -16.06 2.01 10.82
C ILE A 52 -15.52 3.07 11.78
N VAL A 53 -16.14 4.25 11.74
CA VAL A 53 -15.92 5.31 12.72
C VAL A 53 -17.18 5.41 13.54
N GLU A 54 -17.06 5.21 14.85
CA GLU A 54 -18.17 5.44 15.75
C GLU A 54 -18.27 6.94 16.05
N MET A 55 -19.37 7.56 15.66
CA MET A 55 -19.59 8.99 15.85
C MET A 55 -20.17 9.28 17.24
N ASN A 56 -19.35 9.12 18.28
CA ASN A 56 -19.74 9.23 19.69
C ASN A 56 -19.05 10.38 20.46
N HIS A 57 -18.36 11.29 19.76
CA HIS A 57 -17.78 12.51 20.34
C HIS A 57 -18.38 13.78 19.68
N PRO A 58 -19.59 14.23 20.10
CA PRO A 58 -20.26 15.35 19.47
C PRO A 58 -19.45 16.65 19.50
N GLY A 59 -19.22 17.24 18.33
CA GLY A 59 -18.45 18.48 18.16
C GLY A 59 -18.33 18.89 16.68
N VAL A 60 -17.43 19.83 16.41
CA VAL A 60 -17.02 20.21 15.04
C VAL A 60 -15.55 19.84 14.92
N TRP A 61 -15.23 18.87 14.08
CA TRP A 61 -13.90 18.25 14.00
C TRP A 61 -13.28 18.42 12.62
N ILE A 62 -11.96 18.35 12.54
CA ILE A 62 -11.25 18.26 11.26
C ILE A 62 -10.84 16.80 11.02
N LEU A 63 -11.39 16.19 9.96
CA LEU A 63 -10.85 14.99 9.33
C LEU A 63 -9.74 15.43 8.37
N GLY A 64 -8.50 15.00 8.56
CA GLY A 64 -7.44 15.46 7.67
C GLY A 64 -6.09 14.80 7.83
N ASP A 65 -5.14 15.20 6.99
CA ASP A 65 -3.76 14.73 7.03
C ASP A 65 -3.04 15.22 8.31
N LEU A 66 -2.08 14.42 8.78
CA LEU A 66 -1.26 14.74 9.94
C LEU A 66 -0.33 15.93 9.66
N SER A 67 0.06 16.16 8.41
CA SER A 67 0.81 17.33 7.97
C SER A 67 -0.08 18.58 8.03
N ASP A 68 0.35 19.58 8.80
CA ASP A 68 -0.34 20.87 8.89
C ASP A 68 -0.38 21.59 7.53
N GLU A 69 0.70 21.48 6.75
CA GLU A 69 0.78 22.05 5.41
C GLU A 69 -0.24 21.41 4.48
N ASP A 70 -0.28 20.07 4.41
CA ASP A 70 -1.24 19.36 3.56
C ASP A 70 -2.68 19.63 3.99
N ARG A 71 -2.94 19.63 5.31
CA ARG A 71 -4.27 19.89 5.85
C ARG A 71 -4.76 21.30 5.50
N GLN A 72 -3.88 22.29 5.53
CA GLN A 72 -4.19 23.67 5.13
C GLN A 72 -4.27 23.83 3.59
N ALA A 73 -3.60 22.97 2.83
CA ALA A 73 -3.61 22.95 1.37
C ALA A 73 -4.79 22.16 0.76
N GLY A 74 -5.77 21.72 1.57
CA GLY A 74 -7.00 21.08 1.11
C GLY A 74 -7.19 19.63 1.56
N MET A 75 -6.23 19.04 2.28
CA MET A 75 -6.40 17.72 2.91
C MET A 75 -7.06 17.81 4.29
N GLY A 76 -7.86 18.86 4.54
CA GLY A 76 -8.66 19.04 5.74
C GLY A 76 -10.14 19.18 5.39
N THR A 77 -10.98 18.34 6.00
CA THR A 77 -12.44 18.37 5.84
C THR A 77 -13.10 18.57 7.21
N VAL A 78 -14.03 19.52 7.29
CA VAL A 78 -14.82 19.73 8.50
C VAL A 78 -15.90 18.65 8.61
N VAL A 79 -15.94 17.98 9.76
CA VAL A 79 -16.97 17.02 10.17
C VAL A 79 -17.77 17.65 11.30
N GLU A 80 -18.95 18.15 10.96
CA GLU A 80 -19.88 18.78 11.90
C GLU A 80 -20.96 17.79 12.35
N TYR A 81 -21.10 17.59 13.66
CA TYR A 81 -22.23 16.85 14.21
C TYR A 81 -23.52 17.67 14.09
N ALA A 82 -24.64 17.00 13.77
CA ALA A 82 -25.94 17.65 13.67
C ALA A 82 -26.28 18.46 14.93
N GLY A 83 -26.63 19.74 14.73
CA GLY A 83 -26.96 20.67 15.82
C GLY A 83 -25.76 21.21 16.60
N ARG A 84 -24.53 20.92 16.17
CA ARG A 84 -23.30 21.50 16.72
C ARG A 84 -22.80 22.61 15.80
N THR A 85 -22.30 23.68 16.39
CA THR A 85 -21.68 24.80 15.70
C THR A 85 -20.43 25.23 16.46
N GLY A 86 -19.51 25.92 15.80
CA GLY A 86 -18.28 26.44 16.39
C GLY A 86 -17.06 26.21 15.51
N GLU A 87 -15.89 26.59 16.03
CA GLU A 87 -14.62 26.43 15.33
C GLU A 87 -14.25 24.94 15.17
N PRO A 88 -13.90 24.48 13.95
CA PRO A 88 -13.42 23.12 13.73
C PRO A 88 -12.16 22.82 14.54
N GLN A 89 -12.18 21.69 15.25
CA GLN A 89 -11.12 21.31 16.16
C GLN A 89 -10.17 20.28 15.52
N TRP A 90 -8.87 20.53 15.66
CA TRP A 90 -7.81 19.57 15.38
C TRP A 90 -7.02 19.32 16.66
N ALA A 91 -6.67 18.06 16.91
CA ALA A 91 -5.73 17.67 17.93
C ALA A 91 -4.79 16.61 17.35
N THR A 92 -3.51 16.69 17.68
CA THR A 92 -2.53 15.69 17.22
C THR A 92 -2.93 14.30 17.73
N PRO A 93 -3.12 13.30 16.85
CA PRO A 93 -3.42 11.95 17.29
C PRO A 93 -2.23 11.34 18.04
N PRO A 94 -2.45 10.29 18.86
CA PRO A 94 -1.36 9.54 19.47
C PRO A 94 -0.37 9.02 18.43
N GLU A 95 0.91 8.91 18.80
CA GLU A 95 1.91 8.26 17.95
C GLU A 95 1.44 6.86 17.56
N PHE A 96 1.50 6.57 16.26
CA PHE A 96 1.02 5.31 15.72
C PHE A 96 1.86 4.91 14.51
N ALA A 97 2.36 3.68 14.52
CA ALA A 97 3.05 3.08 13.40
C ALA A 97 2.08 2.17 12.63
N TRP A 98 1.86 2.48 11.35
CA TRP A 98 1.04 1.64 10.49
C TRP A 98 1.75 0.31 10.18
N ASP A 99 1.06 -0.80 10.43
CA ASP A 99 1.62 -2.14 10.25
C ASP A 99 0.53 -3.12 9.82
N TYR A 100 0.65 -3.67 8.61
CA TYR A 100 -0.33 -4.61 8.07
C TYR A 100 -0.53 -5.86 8.95
N ARG A 101 0.48 -6.25 9.75
CA ARG A 101 0.41 -7.46 10.60
C ARG A 101 -0.68 -7.36 11.65
N VAL A 102 -1.06 -6.16 12.10
CA VAL A 102 -2.10 -6.00 13.13
C VAL A 102 -3.49 -6.45 12.66
N PHE A 103 -3.70 -6.45 11.34
CA PHE A 103 -4.95 -6.86 10.70
C PHE A 103 -5.01 -8.35 10.33
N GLY A 104 -3.87 -9.05 10.40
CA GLY A 104 -3.79 -10.47 10.09
C GLY A 104 -4.33 -11.35 11.23
N SER A 105 -4.55 -12.63 10.92
CA SER A 105 -4.91 -13.62 11.94
C SER A 105 -3.73 -14.04 12.83
N GLY A 106 -2.51 -13.57 12.52
CA GLY A 106 -1.28 -14.16 13.01
C GLY A 106 -0.99 -15.53 12.35
N GLY A 107 0.19 -16.09 12.66
CA GLY A 107 0.62 -17.38 12.12
C GLY A 107 1.32 -17.27 10.76
N THR A 108 1.35 -18.38 10.03
CA THR A 108 2.09 -18.52 8.78
C THR A 108 1.11 -18.84 7.65
N ALA A 109 1.19 -18.09 6.56
CA ALA A 109 0.44 -18.38 5.33
C ALA A 109 0.86 -19.74 4.74
N PRO A 110 0.00 -20.39 3.92
CA PRO A 110 0.37 -21.59 3.19
C PRO A 110 1.68 -21.42 2.42
N ALA A 111 2.44 -22.50 2.26
CA ALA A 111 3.66 -22.47 1.47
C ALA A 111 3.34 -22.13 0.00
N ALA A 112 4.21 -21.33 -0.61
CA ALA A 112 4.19 -21.12 -2.06
C ALA A 112 4.89 -22.29 -2.77
N ASP A 113 4.47 -22.57 -4.00
CA ASP A 113 5.11 -23.58 -4.87
C ASP A 113 6.49 -23.10 -5.32
N GLN A 114 6.64 -21.78 -5.53
CA GLN A 114 7.88 -21.15 -5.97
C GLN A 114 8.06 -19.78 -5.31
N VAL A 115 9.30 -19.43 -5.00
CA VAL A 115 9.70 -18.10 -4.52
C VAL A 115 10.45 -17.40 -5.64
N ILE A 116 10.08 -16.16 -5.92
CA ILE A 116 10.76 -15.26 -6.85
C ILE A 116 11.32 -14.11 -6.03
N ASP A 117 12.65 -14.01 -5.99
CA ASP A 117 13.34 -12.88 -5.37
C ASP A 117 13.36 -11.68 -6.33
N LEU A 118 12.92 -10.52 -5.83
CA LEU A 118 12.84 -9.26 -6.55
C LEU A 118 13.62 -8.20 -5.77
N LEU A 119 14.86 -7.96 -6.18
CA LEU A 119 15.71 -6.91 -5.66
C LEU A 119 15.35 -5.57 -6.33
N ILE A 120 14.98 -4.59 -5.52
CA ILE A 120 14.59 -3.25 -5.96
C ILE A 120 15.74 -2.31 -5.72
N GLU A 121 16.20 -1.63 -6.76
CA GLU A 121 17.37 -0.74 -6.72
C GLU A 121 17.08 0.56 -7.48
N LYS A 122 17.94 1.55 -7.27
CA LYS A 122 17.93 2.81 -8.03
C LYS A 122 19.31 3.17 -8.56
N ARG A 123 19.35 3.69 -9.78
CA ARG A 123 20.50 4.33 -10.39
C ARG A 123 20.29 5.84 -10.33
N ASN A 124 20.98 6.50 -9.40
CA ASN A 124 20.74 7.91 -9.09
C ASN A 124 21.04 8.81 -10.30
N ALA A 125 20.09 9.70 -10.62
CA ALA A 125 20.22 10.70 -11.70
C ALA A 125 20.59 10.13 -13.10
N ALA A 126 20.34 8.85 -13.34
CA ALA A 126 20.76 8.17 -14.57
C ALA A 126 19.85 8.42 -15.78
N GLY A 127 18.65 8.97 -15.57
CA GLY A 127 17.69 9.34 -16.62
C GLY A 127 17.53 10.85 -16.69
N ASP A 128 18.53 11.55 -17.20
CA ASP A 128 18.51 13.02 -17.36
C ASP A 128 18.19 13.79 -16.06
N GLY A 129 18.81 13.36 -14.95
CA GLY A 129 18.58 13.93 -13.62
C GLY A 129 17.52 13.20 -12.80
N PHE A 130 16.71 12.33 -13.40
CA PHE A 130 15.81 11.41 -12.69
C PHE A 130 16.51 10.10 -12.32
N ASN A 131 16.03 9.49 -11.23
CA ASN A 131 16.46 8.15 -10.84
C ASN A 131 15.86 7.12 -11.81
N ILE A 132 16.67 6.17 -12.27
CA ILE A 132 16.18 4.98 -12.98
C ILE A 132 16.00 3.86 -11.96
N TRP A 133 14.83 3.23 -11.99
CA TRP A 133 14.46 2.17 -11.05
C TRP A 133 14.58 0.81 -11.71
N THR A 134 15.09 -0.16 -10.97
CA THR A 134 15.34 -1.50 -11.51
C THR A 134 14.78 -2.58 -10.60
N ILE A 135 14.32 -3.67 -11.22
CA ILE A 135 14.04 -4.94 -10.55
C ILE A 135 15.09 -5.93 -11.02
N ASN A 136 15.83 -6.53 -10.09
CA ASN A 136 16.93 -7.47 -10.37
C ASN A 136 17.95 -6.90 -11.37
N GLY A 137 18.35 -5.64 -11.18
CA GLY A 137 19.31 -4.94 -12.04
C GLY A 137 18.75 -4.41 -13.36
N GLU A 138 17.52 -4.71 -13.76
CA GLU A 138 16.94 -4.27 -15.04
C GLU A 138 15.81 -3.25 -14.87
N ALA A 139 15.84 -2.19 -15.69
CA ALA A 139 14.77 -1.19 -15.78
C ALA A 139 13.82 -1.59 -16.91
N TYR A 140 12.52 -1.37 -16.71
CA TYR A 140 11.55 -1.70 -17.75
C TYR A 140 11.66 -0.77 -18.96
N ALA A 141 11.73 -1.36 -20.15
CA ALA A 141 11.80 -0.68 -21.42
C ALA A 141 10.46 -0.77 -22.16
N MET A 142 9.81 0.39 -22.38
CA MET A 142 8.46 0.47 -22.95
C MET A 142 8.37 0.02 -24.41
N ASP A 143 9.43 0.20 -25.18
CA ASP A 143 9.53 -0.16 -26.60
C ASP A 143 9.62 -1.68 -26.81
N THR A 144 10.39 -2.36 -25.97
CA THR A 144 10.62 -3.81 -26.03
C THR A 144 9.70 -4.61 -25.11
N LYS A 145 9.05 -3.95 -24.16
CA LYS A 145 8.18 -4.54 -23.13
C LYS A 145 8.91 -5.59 -22.27
N GLN A 146 10.14 -5.27 -21.89
CA GLN A 146 11.02 -6.12 -21.08
C GLN A 146 11.43 -5.38 -19.80
N PRO A 147 11.73 -6.07 -18.68
CA PRO A 147 11.75 -7.53 -18.53
C PRO A 147 10.36 -8.16 -18.36
N VAL A 148 10.25 -9.43 -18.77
CA VAL A 148 9.10 -10.31 -18.53
C VAL A 148 9.53 -11.52 -17.70
N LEU A 149 8.79 -11.80 -16.63
CA LEU A 149 8.92 -12.98 -15.79
C LEU A 149 7.84 -14.00 -16.17
N ASP A 150 8.25 -15.22 -16.55
CA ASP A 150 7.30 -16.28 -16.86
C ASP A 150 6.84 -16.98 -15.57
N VAL A 151 5.53 -17.15 -15.43
CA VAL A 151 4.87 -17.89 -14.34
C VAL A 151 3.94 -18.95 -14.91
N ALA A 152 3.89 -20.12 -14.29
CA ALA A 152 3.05 -21.22 -14.74
C ALA A 152 1.64 -21.11 -14.16
N SER A 153 0.63 -21.29 -15.01
CA SER A 153 -0.77 -21.19 -14.60
C SER A 153 -1.11 -22.18 -13.48
N GLY A 154 -1.91 -21.71 -12.50
CA GLY A 154 -2.39 -22.49 -11.36
C GLY A 154 -1.40 -22.65 -10.21
N ARG A 155 -0.17 -22.15 -10.32
CA ARG A 155 0.81 -22.19 -9.22
C ARG A 155 0.68 -21.00 -8.28
N ARG A 156 0.98 -21.23 -7.01
CA ARG A 156 1.13 -20.21 -5.97
C ARG A 156 2.57 -19.72 -5.93
N TYR A 157 2.76 -18.45 -6.22
CA TYR A 157 4.06 -17.79 -6.21
C TYR A 157 4.19 -16.88 -5.01
N ARG A 158 5.36 -16.92 -4.37
CA ARG A 158 5.80 -15.90 -3.41
C ARG A 158 6.71 -14.91 -4.12
N LEU A 159 6.30 -13.65 -4.16
CA LEU A 159 7.16 -12.54 -4.54
C LEU A 159 7.85 -12.04 -3.26
N ARG A 160 9.17 -12.21 -3.18
CA ARG A 160 9.98 -11.62 -2.10
C ARG A 160 10.58 -10.32 -2.59
N PHE A 161 9.96 -9.21 -2.21
CA PHE A 161 10.49 -7.88 -2.46
C PHE A 161 11.60 -7.56 -1.48
N ARG A 162 12.75 -7.14 -1.99
CA ARG A 162 13.87 -6.63 -1.20
C ARG A 162 14.16 -5.21 -1.65
N ASN A 163 13.73 -4.22 -0.86
CA ASN A 163 14.02 -2.83 -1.14
C ASN A 163 15.46 -2.52 -0.75
N ALA A 164 16.33 -2.20 -1.71
CA ALA A 164 17.70 -1.73 -1.45
C ALA A 164 17.80 -0.19 -1.47
N THR A 165 16.66 0.50 -1.44
CA THR A 165 16.55 1.97 -1.47
C THR A 165 15.90 2.49 -0.18
N ASP A 166 16.07 3.78 0.09
CA ASP A 166 15.46 4.54 1.18
C ASP A 166 13.99 4.93 0.91
N ASP A 167 13.57 4.94 -0.35
CA ASP A 167 12.21 5.29 -0.76
C ASP A 167 11.19 4.20 -0.38
N ILE A 168 9.95 4.63 -0.07
CA ILE A 168 8.79 3.75 0.10
C ILE A 168 8.14 3.50 -1.25
N HIS A 169 7.85 2.23 -1.57
CA HIS A 169 7.26 1.82 -2.84
C HIS A 169 5.91 1.14 -2.64
N PRO A 170 4.78 1.76 -3.03
CA PRO A 170 3.49 1.08 -3.11
C PRO A 170 3.53 0.04 -4.24
N MET A 171 3.82 -1.22 -3.94
CA MET A 171 3.96 -2.28 -4.93
C MET A 171 2.58 -2.80 -5.36
N HIS A 172 2.24 -2.67 -6.64
CA HIS A 172 0.97 -3.08 -7.22
C HIS A 172 1.13 -4.25 -8.20
N LEU A 173 0.27 -5.26 -8.09
CA LEU A 173 0.14 -6.34 -9.06
C LEU A 173 -1.22 -6.29 -9.75
N HIS A 174 -1.22 -6.12 -11.07
CA HIS A 174 -2.44 -6.11 -11.88
C HIS A 174 -3.12 -7.48 -11.89
N ARG A 175 -4.45 -7.46 -12.03
CA ARG A 175 -5.33 -8.62 -12.24
C ARG A 175 -5.39 -9.62 -11.06
N HIS A 176 -4.60 -9.42 -10.01
CA HIS A 176 -4.52 -10.34 -8.88
C HIS A 176 -4.69 -9.60 -7.56
N THR A 177 -5.22 -10.32 -6.59
CA THR A 177 -5.07 -9.98 -5.18
C THR A 177 -4.04 -10.93 -4.58
N PHE A 178 -3.03 -10.38 -3.90
CA PHE A 178 -2.04 -11.15 -3.17
C PHE A 178 -2.31 -11.15 -1.66
N GLU A 179 -1.71 -12.10 -0.96
CA GLU A 179 -1.68 -12.19 0.49
C GLU A 179 -0.32 -11.69 0.99
N ILE A 180 -0.29 -10.72 1.91
CA ILE A 180 0.96 -10.38 2.62
C ILE A 180 1.26 -11.51 3.58
N THR A 181 2.44 -12.14 3.44
CA THR A 181 2.86 -13.26 4.27
C THR A 181 3.96 -12.89 5.25
N HIS A 182 4.81 -11.92 4.90
CA HIS A 182 5.83 -11.39 5.81
C HIS A 182 6.01 -9.88 5.64
N VAL A 183 6.21 -9.20 6.77
CA VAL A 183 6.61 -7.78 6.82
C VAL A 183 7.88 -7.69 7.66
N ALA A 184 8.97 -7.21 7.07
CA ALA A 184 10.29 -7.13 7.70
C ALA A 184 10.72 -8.46 8.35
N GLY A 185 10.53 -9.57 7.64
CA GLY A 185 10.87 -10.93 8.10
C GLY A 185 9.93 -11.50 9.17
N THR A 186 8.94 -10.74 9.65
CA THR A 186 7.95 -11.25 10.61
C THR A 186 6.74 -11.82 9.87
N PRO A 187 6.31 -13.06 10.16
CA PRO A 187 5.19 -13.69 9.48
C PRO A 187 3.85 -13.07 9.86
N THR A 188 2.91 -13.11 8.92
CA THR A 188 1.48 -12.84 9.09
C THR A 188 0.68 -13.72 8.12
N ALA A 189 -0.64 -13.71 8.25
CA ALA A 189 -1.53 -14.46 7.36
C ALA A 189 -2.88 -13.74 7.21
N GLY A 190 -3.53 -13.99 6.07
CA GLY A 190 -4.89 -13.58 5.75
C GLY A 190 -5.05 -12.12 5.30
N VAL A 191 -3.99 -11.30 5.30
CA VAL A 191 -4.08 -9.90 4.84
C VAL A 191 -4.02 -9.87 3.32
N ARG A 192 -5.18 -9.70 2.66
CA ARG A 192 -5.33 -9.69 1.20
C ARG A 192 -5.36 -8.27 0.65
N LYS A 193 -4.49 -7.99 -0.34
CA LYS A 193 -4.27 -6.66 -0.92
C LYS A 193 -3.90 -6.76 -2.40
N ASP A 194 -3.97 -5.66 -3.14
CA ASP A 194 -3.43 -5.57 -4.50
C ASP A 194 -2.36 -4.48 -4.64
N VAL A 195 -2.25 -3.58 -3.66
CA VAL A 195 -1.14 -2.64 -3.48
C VAL A 195 -0.64 -2.78 -2.05
N ALA A 196 0.68 -2.82 -1.82
CA ALA A 196 1.24 -2.80 -0.46
C ALA A 196 2.46 -1.89 -0.38
N MET A 197 2.54 -1.07 0.67
CA MET A 197 3.69 -0.20 0.92
C MET A 197 4.91 -1.04 1.35
N LEU A 198 5.89 -1.15 0.46
CA LEU A 198 7.21 -1.66 0.78
C LEU A 198 8.07 -0.53 1.32
N GLY A 199 8.41 -0.57 2.61
CA GLY A 199 9.23 0.43 3.26
C GLY A 199 10.67 0.47 2.74
N GLY A 200 11.36 1.60 2.98
CA GLY A 200 12.79 1.75 2.71
C GLY A 200 13.61 0.69 3.43
N TYR A 201 14.58 0.08 2.73
CA TYR A 201 15.43 -1.00 3.24
C TYR A 201 14.70 -2.21 3.82
N GLN A 202 13.42 -2.37 3.49
CA GLN A 202 12.55 -3.43 4.01
C GLN A 202 12.52 -4.65 3.08
N ILE A 203 12.22 -5.81 3.68
CA ILE A 203 11.80 -7.01 2.96
C ILE A 203 10.31 -7.23 3.21
N MET A 204 9.55 -7.45 2.13
CA MET A 204 8.14 -7.86 2.20
C MET A 204 7.94 -9.09 1.31
N GLU A 205 7.18 -10.07 1.82
CA GLU A 205 6.81 -11.25 1.05
C GLU A 205 5.31 -11.26 0.83
N VAL A 206 4.90 -11.45 -0.42
CA VAL A 206 3.48 -11.59 -0.78
C VAL A 206 3.27 -12.84 -1.63
N ASP A 207 2.16 -13.51 -1.43
CA ASP A 207 1.79 -14.70 -2.21
C ASP A 207 0.61 -14.39 -3.14
N PHE A 208 0.69 -14.81 -4.40
CA PHE A 208 -0.44 -14.79 -5.33
C PHE A 208 -0.54 -16.12 -6.06
N THR A 209 -1.73 -16.42 -6.61
CA THR A 209 -1.92 -17.57 -7.50
C THR A 209 -1.94 -17.06 -8.93
N ALA A 210 -1.11 -17.63 -9.81
CA ALA A 210 -1.10 -17.28 -11.23
C ALA A 210 -2.30 -17.91 -11.95
N ASP A 211 -3.49 -17.36 -11.74
CA ASP A 211 -4.75 -17.88 -12.29
C ASP A 211 -5.32 -17.01 -13.43
N GLN A 212 -4.59 -15.97 -13.83
CA GLN A 212 -4.97 -15.05 -14.89
C GLN A 212 -4.06 -15.19 -16.13
N PRO A 213 -4.46 -15.94 -17.18
CA PRO A 213 -3.66 -16.12 -18.38
C PRO A 213 -3.26 -14.80 -19.06
N GLY A 214 -2.07 -14.78 -19.68
CA GLY A 214 -1.54 -13.61 -20.37
C GLY A 214 -0.67 -12.73 -19.48
N LEU A 215 -0.55 -11.45 -19.85
CA LEU A 215 0.34 -10.51 -19.17
C LEU A 215 -0.36 -9.83 -17.99
N SER A 216 0.35 -9.69 -16.88
CA SER A 216 -0.02 -8.88 -15.71
C SER A 216 1.15 -7.96 -15.37
N LEU A 217 0.87 -6.68 -15.16
CA LEU A 217 1.90 -5.71 -14.78
C LEU A 217 2.14 -5.73 -13.27
N LEU A 218 3.40 -5.82 -12.86
CA LEU A 218 3.87 -5.59 -11.51
C LEU A 218 4.67 -4.29 -11.50
N HIS A 219 4.32 -3.32 -10.67
CA HIS A 219 5.00 -2.02 -10.67
C HIS A 219 4.91 -1.29 -9.33
N CYS A 220 5.76 -0.29 -9.14
CA CYS A 220 5.56 0.72 -8.10
C CYS A 220 4.43 1.68 -8.53
N HIS A 221 3.51 2.00 -7.63
CA HIS A 221 2.39 2.91 -7.88
C HIS A 221 2.73 4.38 -7.56
N GLN A 222 4.01 4.67 -7.32
CA GLN A 222 4.53 6.03 -7.45
C GLN A 222 4.77 6.27 -8.95
N GLN A 223 4.02 7.19 -9.56
CA GLN A 223 3.97 7.39 -11.01
C GLN A 223 5.34 7.68 -11.64
N ILE A 224 6.15 8.54 -11.02
CA ILE A 224 7.51 8.85 -11.49
C ILE A 224 8.39 7.59 -11.40
N HIS A 225 8.27 6.79 -10.34
CA HIS A 225 9.05 5.55 -10.26
C HIS A 225 8.68 4.58 -11.38
N MET A 226 7.38 4.42 -11.62
CA MET A 226 6.85 3.61 -12.73
C MET A 226 7.39 4.09 -14.08
N ASP A 227 7.25 5.39 -14.38
CA ASP A 227 7.65 5.99 -15.67
C ASP A 227 9.16 5.86 -15.93
N PHE A 228 9.97 5.82 -14.88
CA PHE A 228 11.42 5.65 -14.95
C PHE A 228 11.89 4.20 -14.68
N GLY A 229 11.05 3.22 -15.03
CA GLY A 229 11.45 1.83 -15.20
C GLY A 229 11.06 0.87 -14.09
N PHE A 230 10.37 1.32 -13.03
CA PHE A 230 9.97 0.48 -11.90
C PHE A 230 8.75 -0.41 -12.23
N MET A 231 8.93 -1.29 -13.19
CA MET A 231 7.90 -2.18 -13.73
C MET A 231 8.51 -3.52 -14.11
N THR A 232 7.69 -4.57 -14.16
CA THR A 232 7.98 -5.80 -14.89
C THR A 232 6.66 -6.47 -15.27
N LEU A 233 6.66 -7.25 -16.34
CA LEU A 233 5.49 -8.03 -16.72
C LEU A 233 5.63 -9.46 -16.18
N LEU A 234 4.52 -10.01 -15.69
CA LEU A 234 4.38 -11.43 -15.42
C LEU A 234 3.58 -12.06 -16.56
N ARG A 235 4.16 -13.04 -17.25
CA ARG A 235 3.45 -13.82 -18.27
C ARG A 235 2.97 -15.13 -17.66
N CYS A 236 1.66 -15.26 -17.51
CA CYS A 236 1.03 -16.50 -17.11
C CYS A 236 0.70 -17.34 -18.34
N SER A 237 1.25 -18.56 -18.39
CA SER A 237 1.01 -19.56 -19.45
C SER A 237 0.76 -20.94 -18.87
#